data_AF-A0A924DQG2-F1
#
_entry.id   AF-A0A924DQG2-F1
#
_cell.length_a   1.000
_cell.length_b   1.000
_cell.length_c   1.000
_cell.angle_alpha   90.00
_cell.angle_beta   90.00
_cell.angle_gamma   90.00
#
_symmetry.space_group_name_H-M   'P 1'
#
loop_
_entity.id
_entity.type
_entity.pdbx_description
1 polymer ?
#
loop_
_entity_poly.entity_id
_entity_poly.type
_entity_poly.pdbx_seq_one_letter_code
_entity_poly.pdbx_strand_id
1 'polypeptide(L)'
;MAFKDLHKLKKVVVVEKENIFAPHLVVGKDIFALSIYKALQEKYGKEQVRLLSEDTILKSDLLPKGPSTVRGESNQKIILELYPEAVGEIGAGVALFYKDMTWKSFGGRSKPEALKFNEEFFTTTRFNIDAEKIFPELTNVEEFLTVLNAEAYQVRLKSIHRSGEGFKVECLNGTEFECEKLYFGQSPYQYLEFYSNKNELSDLFIEFCESTKTPSALFVKFLFEKPITDIKETLFIPLSYTHEWGHFVGEFNEAANGEQEVEFINFLDEDQASEEDISRVIRLLKKNMEKIFDKFSKIKAREYIVLEQEIGCLKIDNDLFMRSLSDEKNDSKNLFLLGINAPIIDTQRENESFEYSKNEVDVLARALLVHSILLKKI
;
A
#
# COMPACT_ATOMS: atom_id res chain seq x y z
N MET A 1 -7.75 -20.91 -15.49
CA MET A 1 -6.61 -21.54 -14.77
C MET A 1 -5.66 -20.42 -14.43
N ALA A 2 -5.54 -20.11 -13.14
CA ALA A 2 -4.95 -18.89 -12.63
C ALA A 2 -3.42 -18.97 -12.55
N PHE A 3 -2.78 -17.81 -12.52
CA PHE A 3 -1.32 -17.55 -12.45
C PHE A 3 -0.57 -18.31 -11.33
N LYS A 4 -1.28 -18.89 -10.36
CA LYS A 4 -0.72 -19.66 -9.23
C LYS A 4 0.10 -20.88 -9.66
N ASP A 5 -0.10 -21.46 -10.84
CA ASP A 5 0.40 -22.81 -11.12
C ASP A 5 1.72 -22.89 -11.91
N LEU A 6 2.27 -21.78 -12.45
CA LEU A 6 3.31 -21.87 -13.49
C LEU A 6 4.71 -21.34 -13.16
N HIS A 7 4.93 -20.71 -12.00
CA HIS A 7 6.28 -20.46 -11.50
C HIS A 7 6.78 -21.56 -10.55
N LYS A 8 7.03 -22.72 -11.17
CA LYS A 8 8.18 -23.61 -10.93
C LYS A 8 8.53 -23.91 -9.46
N LEU A 9 7.92 -25.01 -9.00
CA LEU A 9 8.59 -26.13 -8.32
C LEU A 9 10.13 -26.09 -8.42
N LYS A 10 10.82 -25.60 -7.39
CA LYS A 10 12.26 -25.87 -7.16
C LYS A 10 12.57 -25.92 -5.67
N LYS A 11 13.12 -27.09 -5.28
CA LYS A 11 13.52 -27.57 -3.96
C LYS A 11 12.44 -27.51 -2.89
N VAL A 12 11.79 -28.67 -2.67
CA VAL A 12 11.30 -29.03 -1.34
C VAL A 12 12.56 -29.09 -0.45
N VAL A 13 12.89 -27.97 0.17
CA VAL A 13 13.65 -28.02 1.41
C VAL A 13 12.68 -28.71 2.37
N VAL A 14 13.04 -29.91 2.83
CA VAL A 14 12.37 -30.52 3.97
C VAL A 14 12.70 -29.60 5.14
N VAL A 15 11.86 -28.59 5.35
CA VAL A 15 11.88 -27.79 6.57
C VAL A 15 11.21 -28.69 7.60
N GLU A 16 11.92 -29.01 8.68
CA GLU A 16 11.30 -29.65 9.83
C GLU A 16 10.10 -28.80 10.23
N LYS A 17 8.92 -29.43 10.38
CA LYS A 17 7.74 -28.71 10.86
C LYS A 17 8.07 -28.17 12.24
N GLU A 18 8.25 -26.86 12.30
CA GLU A 18 8.57 -26.15 13.53
C GLU A 18 7.29 -25.53 14.08
N ASN A 19 7.10 -25.63 15.39
CA ASN A 19 6.05 -24.93 16.10
C ASN A 19 6.72 -23.84 16.93
N ILE A 20 6.48 -22.58 16.55
CA ILE A 20 7.12 -21.41 17.16
C ILE A 20 6.05 -20.69 17.97
N PHE A 21 6.28 -20.52 19.27
CA PHE A 21 5.45 -19.65 20.10
C PHE A 21 6.07 -18.26 20.17
N ALA A 22 5.28 -17.23 19.87
CA ALA A 22 5.67 -15.83 19.99
C ALA A 22 4.45 -15.00 20.42
N PRO A 23 4.43 -14.40 21.63
CA PRO A 23 3.27 -13.63 22.08
C PRO A 23 2.82 -12.54 21.09
N HIS A 24 3.78 -11.90 20.41
CA HIS A 24 3.53 -10.91 19.37
C HIS A 24 4.06 -11.40 18.02
N LEU A 25 3.15 -11.63 17.06
CA LEU A 25 3.53 -11.94 15.69
C LEU A 25 3.17 -10.78 14.78
N VAL A 26 4.17 -10.24 14.09
CA VAL A 26 3.97 -9.22 13.04
C VAL A 26 4.09 -9.89 11.68
N VAL A 27 3.07 -9.74 10.84
CA VAL A 27 3.03 -10.27 9.48
C VAL A 27 3.02 -9.09 8.52
N GLY A 28 4.04 -8.95 7.68
CA GLY A 28 4.13 -7.87 6.71
C GLY A 28 5.56 -7.37 6.49
N LYS A 29 5.73 -6.54 5.46
CA LYS A 29 7.03 -6.02 5.04
C LYS A 29 7.04 -4.53 4.69
N ASP A 30 5.91 -3.85 4.84
CA ASP A 30 5.84 -2.39 4.66
C ASP A 30 6.40 -1.65 5.88
N ILE A 31 6.64 -0.35 5.75
CA ILE A 31 7.24 0.44 6.83
C ILE A 31 6.37 0.45 8.10
N PHE A 32 5.05 0.31 7.97
CA PHE A 32 4.12 0.29 9.10
C PHE A 32 4.30 -0.97 9.94
N ALA A 33 4.31 -2.14 9.31
CA ALA A 33 4.56 -3.41 9.99
C ALA A 33 5.95 -3.43 10.63
N LEU A 34 6.98 -2.99 9.90
CA LEU A 34 8.36 -3.02 10.37
C LEU A 34 8.62 -2.05 11.52
N SER A 35 8.02 -0.86 11.48
CA SER A 35 8.07 0.11 12.58
C SER A 35 7.37 -0.42 13.83
N ILE A 36 6.19 -1.05 13.70
CA ILE A 36 5.50 -1.69 14.82
C ILE A 36 6.31 -2.86 15.39
N TYR A 37 6.90 -3.69 14.53
CA TYR A 37 7.78 -4.78 14.97
C TYR A 37 8.93 -4.27 15.83
N LYS A 38 9.61 -3.21 15.40
CA LYS A 38 10.70 -2.59 16.16
C LYS A 38 10.21 -2.04 17.51
N ALA A 39 9.11 -1.30 17.54
CA ALA A 39 8.54 -0.77 18.79
C ALA A 39 8.15 -1.89 19.77
N LEU A 40 7.59 -2.99 19.27
CA LEU A 40 7.29 -4.18 20.07
C LEU A 40 8.56 -4.84 20.62
N GLN A 41 9.60 -4.97 19.80
CA GLN A 41 10.87 -5.52 20.26
C GLN A 41 11.52 -4.64 21.33
N GLU A 42 11.46 -3.32 21.20
CA GLU A 42 11.98 -2.38 22.19
C GLU A 42 11.23 -2.49 23.53
N LYS A 43 9.91 -2.69 23.48
CA LYS A 43 9.07 -2.81 24.68
C LYS A 43 9.14 -4.19 25.35
N TYR A 44 9.07 -5.26 24.58
CA TYR A 44 8.86 -6.63 25.08
C TYR A 44 10.09 -7.55 24.94
N GLY A 45 11.10 -7.13 24.17
CA GLY A 45 12.31 -7.90 23.88
C GLY A 45 12.19 -8.82 22.67
N LYS A 46 13.33 -9.12 22.03
CA LYS A 46 13.39 -9.90 20.78
C LYS A 46 12.82 -11.30 20.88
N GLU A 47 12.82 -11.92 22.05
CA GLU A 47 12.30 -13.29 22.22
C GLU A 47 10.78 -13.37 22.22
N GLN A 48 10.09 -12.25 22.49
CA GLN A 48 8.62 -12.21 22.58
C GLN A 48 7.95 -11.78 21.27
N VAL A 49 8.75 -11.38 20.28
CA VAL A 49 8.27 -10.78 19.04
C VAL A 49 8.90 -11.50 17.86
N ARG A 50 8.08 -11.88 16.87
CA ARG A 50 8.55 -12.44 15.60
C ARG A 50 8.00 -11.65 14.43
N LEU A 51 8.82 -11.52 13.39
CA LEU A 51 8.45 -10.93 12.12
C LEU A 51 8.33 -12.04 11.07
N LEU A 52 7.17 -12.14 10.43
CA LEU A 52 6.89 -13.03 9.33
C LEU A 52 6.75 -12.18 8.06
N SER A 53 7.62 -12.42 7.08
CA SER A 53 7.56 -11.80 5.75
C SER A 53 7.42 -12.90 4.70
N GLU A 54 6.71 -12.60 3.62
CA GLU A 54 6.54 -13.56 2.52
C GLU A 54 7.88 -13.94 1.86
N ASP A 55 8.73 -12.94 1.69
CA ASP A 55 10.00 -12.97 1.01
C ASP A 55 10.99 -11.97 1.64
N THR A 56 12.16 -11.83 1.02
CA THR A 56 13.15 -10.82 1.39
C THR A 56 12.55 -9.42 1.25
N ILE A 57 12.65 -8.63 2.32
CA ILE A 57 12.15 -7.27 2.41
C ILE A 57 13.06 -6.36 1.57
N LEU A 58 12.49 -5.72 0.56
CA LEU A 58 13.20 -4.81 -0.33
C LEU A 58 12.87 -3.35 -0.01
N LYS A 59 13.77 -2.44 -0.39
CA LYS A 59 13.51 -0.98 -0.27
C LYS A 59 12.22 -0.54 -0.96
N SER A 60 11.86 -1.18 -2.07
CA SER A 60 10.62 -0.93 -2.81
C SER A 60 9.34 -1.37 -2.07
N ASP A 61 9.46 -2.14 -1.00
CA ASP A 61 8.32 -2.63 -0.22
C ASP A 61 7.91 -1.66 0.89
N LEU A 62 8.81 -0.75 1.29
CA LEU A 62 8.65 0.06 2.50
C LEU A 62 7.54 1.11 2.37
N LEU A 63 7.47 1.79 1.23
CA LEU A 63 6.54 2.90 1.01
C LEU A 63 5.51 2.56 -0.08
N PRO A 64 4.32 3.20 -0.06
CA PRO A 64 3.36 3.10 -1.15
C PRO A 64 4.01 3.43 -2.50
N LYS A 65 3.68 2.63 -3.52
CA LYS A 65 4.19 2.80 -4.88
C LYS A 65 3.30 3.75 -5.67
N GLY A 66 3.87 4.39 -6.69
CA GLY A 66 3.11 5.20 -7.65
C GLY A 66 2.99 6.68 -7.27
N PRO A 67 2.09 7.42 -7.94
CA PRO A 67 1.84 8.83 -7.64
C PRO A 67 1.45 9.04 -6.18
N SER A 68 1.70 10.25 -5.66
CA SER A 68 1.44 10.57 -4.25
C SER A 68 0.02 10.19 -3.83
N THR A 69 -0.07 9.45 -2.73
CA THR A 69 -1.32 9.04 -2.09
C THR A 69 -1.75 9.98 -0.97
N VAL A 70 -1.11 11.15 -0.84
CA VAL A 70 -1.49 12.20 0.11
C VAL A 70 -2.13 13.35 -0.66
N ARG A 71 -3.46 13.44 -0.55
CA ARG A 71 -4.25 14.42 -1.30
C ARG A 71 -5.44 14.92 -0.49
N GLY A 72 -5.89 16.13 -0.80
CA GLY A 72 -7.04 16.72 -0.12
C GLY A 72 -6.73 17.25 1.27
N GLU A 73 -7.61 18.13 1.74
CA GLU A 73 -7.38 18.90 2.95
C GLU A 73 -7.38 18.03 4.22
N SER A 74 -8.26 17.05 4.31
CA SER A 74 -8.40 16.18 5.51
C SER A 74 -7.12 15.37 5.75
N ASN A 75 -6.53 14.80 4.70
CA ASN A 75 -5.24 14.10 4.77
C ASN A 75 -4.09 15.04 5.14
N GLN A 76 -4.06 16.23 4.55
CA GLN A 76 -3.02 17.23 4.84
C GLN A 76 -3.05 17.65 6.31
N LYS A 77 -4.24 17.93 6.85
CA LYS A 77 -4.39 18.41 8.22
C LYS A 77 -3.98 17.34 9.25
N ILE A 78 -4.29 16.07 9.01
CA ILE A 78 -3.85 14.96 9.86
C ILE A 78 -2.33 14.81 9.85
N ILE A 79 -1.71 14.88 8.68
CA ILE A 79 -0.25 14.77 8.60
C ILE A 79 0.43 15.97 9.25
N LEU A 80 -0.10 17.18 9.09
CA LEU A 80 0.38 18.38 9.79
C LEU A 80 0.26 18.26 11.31
N GLU A 81 -0.80 17.63 11.81
CA GLU A 81 -1.00 17.41 13.24
C GLU A 81 -0.04 16.37 13.81
N LEU A 82 0.14 15.25 13.10
CA LEU A 82 0.95 14.13 13.58
C LEU A 82 2.45 14.33 13.36
N TYR A 83 2.84 14.92 12.22
CA TYR A 83 4.22 15.02 11.75
C TYR A 83 4.47 16.38 11.06
N PRO A 84 4.36 17.51 11.78
CA PRO A 84 4.48 18.85 11.19
C PRO A 84 5.82 19.08 10.47
N GLU A 85 6.90 18.46 10.92
CA GLU A 85 8.23 18.53 10.32
C GLU A 85 8.35 17.79 8.98
N ALA A 86 7.50 16.78 8.75
CA ALA A 86 7.50 15.94 7.56
C ALA A 86 6.79 16.58 6.36
N VAL A 87 6.11 17.70 6.58
CA VAL A 87 5.37 18.41 5.55
C VAL A 87 6.30 19.12 4.58
N GLY A 88 6.19 18.78 3.31
CA GLY A 88 6.89 19.42 2.21
C GLY A 88 6.05 20.50 1.51
N GLU A 89 6.42 20.80 0.26
CA GLU A 89 5.67 21.73 -0.59
C GLU A 89 4.30 21.17 -0.99
N ILE A 90 3.27 22.02 -0.96
CA ILE A 90 1.96 21.72 -1.55
C ILE A 90 2.13 21.68 -3.07
N GLY A 91 1.65 20.62 -3.72
CA GLY A 91 1.70 20.48 -5.18
C GLY A 91 1.02 21.67 -5.86
N ALA A 92 1.76 22.34 -6.75
CA ALA A 92 1.44 23.71 -7.17
C ALA A 92 0.36 23.84 -8.27
N GLY A 93 -0.32 22.76 -8.68
CA GLY A 93 -1.20 22.83 -9.85
C GLY A 93 -2.34 21.82 -9.91
N VAL A 94 -3.37 22.19 -10.66
CA VAL A 94 -4.49 21.32 -11.02
C VAL A 94 -3.97 20.19 -11.91
N ALA A 95 -4.44 18.96 -11.68
CA ALA A 95 -4.11 17.83 -12.52
C ALA A 95 -4.32 18.14 -14.02
N LEU A 96 -3.52 17.50 -14.88
CA LEU A 96 -3.56 17.67 -16.32
C LEU A 96 -3.91 16.34 -17.00
N PHE A 97 -4.71 16.39 -18.06
CA PHE A 97 -4.95 15.25 -18.94
C PHE A 97 -4.50 15.56 -20.36
N TYR A 98 -3.99 14.54 -21.06
CA TYR A 98 -3.49 14.69 -22.42
C TYR A 98 -4.57 14.41 -23.45
N LYS A 99 -4.95 15.43 -24.24
CA LYS A 99 -5.99 15.33 -25.28
C LYS A 99 -5.70 16.27 -26.45
N ASP A 100 -6.02 15.83 -27.66
CA ASP A 100 -5.77 16.59 -28.90
C ASP A 100 -4.32 17.06 -29.00
N MET A 101 -3.38 16.17 -28.67
CA MET A 101 -1.93 16.40 -28.66
C MET A 101 -1.44 17.51 -27.71
N THR A 102 -2.26 17.92 -26.73
CA THR A 102 -1.93 18.99 -25.78
C THR A 102 -2.38 18.65 -24.36
N TRP A 103 -1.71 19.23 -23.37
CA TRP A 103 -2.14 19.16 -21.97
C TRP A 103 -3.36 20.07 -21.74
N LYS A 104 -4.37 19.54 -21.05
CA LYS A 104 -5.57 20.26 -20.63
C LYS A 104 -5.72 20.12 -19.11
N SER A 105 -6.17 21.16 -18.43
CA SER A 105 -6.45 21.11 -16.99
C SER A 105 -7.82 20.52 -16.70
N PHE A 106 -7.93 19.74 -15.62
CA PHE A 106 -9.23 19.36 -15.06
C PHE A 106 -10.04 20.61 -14.64
N GLY A 107 -11.37 20.52 -14.68
CA GLY A 107 -12.28 21.65 -14.40
C GLY A 107 -12.39 22.70 -15.51
N GLY A 108 -11.65 22.56 -16.61
CA GLY A 108 -11.73 23.43 -17.78
C GLY A 108 -12.88 23.11 -18.74
N ARG A 109 -12.85 23.71 -19.94
CA ARG A 109 -13.84 23.46 -21.01
C ARG A 109 -13.70 22.08 -21.67
N SER A 110 -12.47 21.58 -21.76
CA SER A 110 -12.18 20.25 -22.32
C SER A 110 -12.53 19.17 -21.29
N LYS A 111 -13.05 18.03 -21.76
CA LYS A 111 -13.34 16.87 -20.91
C LYS A 111 -12.34 15.74 -21.16
N PRO A 112 -11.82 15.11 -20.08
CA PRO A 112 -10.98 13.92 -20.21
C PRO A 112 -11.80 12.75 -20.74
N GLU A 113 -11.11 11.64 -21.05
CA GLU A 113 -11.81 10.36 -21.22
C GLU A 113 -12.44 9.92 -19.89
N ALA A 114 -13.36 8.96 -19.95
CA ALA A 114 -14.01 8.45 -18.74
C ALA A 114 -12.96 7.95 -17.74
N LEU A 115 -13.00 8.51 -16.52
CA LEU A 115 -12.12 8.10 -15.43
C LEU A 115 -12.56 6.73 -14.91
N LYS A 116 -11.59 5.86 -14.64
CA LYS A 116 -11.85 4.60 -13.93
C LYS A 116 -11.97 4.82 -12.42
N PHE A 117 -12.45 3.78 -11.73
CA PHE A 117 -12.44 3.70 -10.27
C PHE A 117 -11.04 4.04 -9.73
N ASN A 118 -10.98 4.82 -8.65
CA ASN A 118 -9.77 5.39 -8.04
C ASN A 118 -8.98 6.44 -8.86
N GLU A 119 -9.21 6.62 -10.16
CA GLU A 119 -8.54 7.71 -10.92
C GLU A 119 -9.01 9.10 -10.46
N GLU A 120 -10.27 9.23 -10.04
CA GLU A 120 -10.85 10.48 -9.54
C GLU A 120 -10.07 11.05 -8.34
N PHE A 121 -9.56 10.18 -7.47
CA PHE A 121 -8.72 10.57 -6.32
C PHE A 121 -7.52 11.42 -6.76
N PHE A 122 -6.90 11.08 -7.89
CA PHE A 122 -5.70 11.75 -8.40
C PHE A 122 -5.98 13.07 -9.12
N THR A 123 -7.25 13.45 -9.28
CA THR A 123 -7.61 14.78 -9.82
C THR A 123 -7.44 15.89 -8.79
N THR A 124 -7.39 15.52 -7.50
CA THR A 124 -7.19 16.44 -6.38
C THR A 124 -5.72 16.76 -6.18
N THR A 125 -5.44 17.93 -5.60
CA THR A 125 -4.08 18.44 -5.39
C THR A 125 -3.29 17.49 -4.50
N ARG A 126 -2.10 17.12 -4.97
CA ARG A 126 -1.13 16.34 -4.20
C ARG A 126 -0.40 17.17 -3.17
N PHE A 127 0.05 16.50 -2.14
CA PHE A 127 0.94 17.04 -1.13
C PHE A 127 2.15 16.12 -0.97
N ASN A 128 3.33 16.72 -0.83
CA ASN A 128 4.55 15.96 -0.65
C ASN A 128 4.88 15.84 0.83
N ILE A 129 5.31 14.65 1.22
CA ILE A 129 5.79 14.38 2.57
C ILE A 129 7.20 13.83 2.51
N ASP A 130 7.99 14.19 3.51
CA ASP A 130 9.32 13.65 3.75
C ASP A 130 9.19 12.43 4.66
N ALA A 131 9.19 11.24 4.04
CA ALA A 131 8.99 9.99 4.75
C ALA A 131 10.11 9.69 5.77
N GLU A 132 11.34 10.20 5.56
CA GLU A 132 12.46 9.97 6.48
C GLU A 132 12.26 10.69 7.83
N LYS A 133 11.51 11.79 7.82
CA LYS A 133 11.13 12.49 9.06
C LYS A 133 10.03 11.79 9.84
N ILE A 134 9.20 11.00 9.16
CA ILE A 134 8.15 10.20 9.79
C ILE A 134 8.72 8.87 10.30
N PHE A 135 9.56 8.23 9.50
CA PHE A 135 10.18 6.95 9.77
C PHE A 135 11.71 7.10 9.74
N PRO A 136 12.34 7.39 10.90
CA PRO A 136 13.78 7.60 10.99
C PRO A 136 14.60 6.42 10.45
N GLU A 137 14.05 5.21 10.47
CA GLU A 137 14.62 3.98 9.91
C GLU A 137 15.01 4.13 8.42
N LEU A 138 14.33 5.00 7.68
CA LEU A 138 14.58 5.21 6.26
C LEU A 138 15.91 5.94 5.99
N THR A 139 16.43 6.70 6.96
CA THR A 139 17.70 7.42 6.82
C THR A 139 18.88 6.47 6.56
N ASN A 140 18.88 5.30 7.20
CA ASN A 140 19.90 4.25 7.05
C ASN A 140 19.26 2.95 6.55
N VAL A 141 18.46 3.06 5.50
CA VAL A 141 17.60 1.97 5.01
C VAL A 141 18.34 0.66 4.72
N GLU A 142 19.57 0.70 4.20
CA GLU A 142 20.33 -0.52 3.88
C GLU A 142 20.74 -1.30 5.13
N GLU A 143 21.16 -0.61 6.19
CA GLU A 143 21.50 -1.23 7.48
C GLU A 143 20.23 -1.77 8.15
N PHE A 144 19.15 -0.98 8.12
CA PHE A 144 17.85 -1.37 8.65
C PHE A 144 17.32 -2.65 7.97
N LEU A 145 17.34 -2.71 6.64
CA LEU A 145 16.91 -3.88 5.87
C LEU A 145 17.83 -5.08 6.10
N THR A 146 19.14 -4.87 6.29
CA THR A 146 20.07 -5.97 6.58
C THR A 146 19.73 -6.64 7.91
N VAL A 147 19.47 -5.84 8.96
CA VAL A 147 19.07 -6.35 10.28
C VAL A 147 17.72 -7.06 10.19
N LEU A 148 16.71 -6.43 9.58
CA LEU A 148 15.39 -7.01 9.46
C LEU A 148 15.39 -8.33 8.66
N ASN A 149 16.09 -8.39 7.54
CA ASN A 149 16.14 -9.61 6.74
C ASN A 149 16.89 -10.75 7.42
N ALA A 150 17.79 -10.46 8.36
CA ALA A 150 18.44 -11.47 9.18
C ALA A 150 17.52 -12.00 10.30
N GLU A 151 16.56 -11.20 10.77
CA GLU A 151 15.63 -11.55 11.85
C GLU A 151 14.29 -12.10 11.37
N ALA A 152 13.81 -11.65 10.20
CA ALA A 152 12.53 -12.02 9.65
C ALA A 152 12.50 -13.51 9.28
N TYR A 153 11.42 -14.19 9.67
CA TYR A 153 11.12 -15.51 9.15
C TYR A 153 10.50 -15.34 7.75
N GLN A 154 11.25 -15.68 6.71
CA GLN A 154 10.86 -15.46 5.31
C GLN A 154 10.14 -16.68 4.75
N VAL A 155 8.81 -16.68 4.82
CA VAL A 155 7.96 -17.71 4.23
C VAL A 155 6.56 -17.18 3.94
N ARG A 156 5.97 -17.68 2.86
CA ARG A 156 4.58 -17.45 2.52
C ARG A 156 3.63 -17.99 3.59
N LEU A 157 2.71 -17.13 4.00
CA LEU A 157 1.54 -17.50 4.78
C LEU A 157 0.66 -18.47 3.96
N LYS A 158 0.12 -19.48 4.64
CA LYS A 158 -0.85 -20.43 4.09
C LYS A 158 -2.24 -20.17 4.65
N SER A 159 -2.35 -20.07 5.97
CA SER A 159 -3.62 -19.88 6.64
C SER A 159 -3.50 -19.31 8.04
N ILE A 160 -4.58 -18.71 8.52
CA ILE A 160 -4.78 -18.22 9.87
C ILE A 160 -5.95 -18.99 10.50
N HIS A 161 -5.78 -19.33 11.78
CA HIS A 161 -6.76 -20.01 12.61
C HIS A 161 -6.83 -19.31 13.96
N ARG A 162 -7.99 -19.44 14.63
CA ARG A 162 -8.09 -19.08 16.04
C ARG A 162 -7.48 -20.18 16.91
N SER A 163 -6.76 -19.79 17.96
CA SER A 163 -6.20 -20.71 18.95
C SER A 163 -6.39 -20.11 20.35
N GLY A 164 -7.45 -20.54 21.04
CA GLY A 164 -7.86 -19.93 22.31
C GLY A 164 -8.21 -18.44 22.15
N GLU A 165 -7.54 -17.58 22.92
CA GLU A 165 -7.65 -16.12 22.81
C GLU A 165 -6.72 -15.51 21.75
N GLY A 166 -5.83 -16.32 21.17
CA GLY A 166 -4.84 -15.90 20.18
C GLY A 166 -5.07 -16.52 18.80
N PHE A 167 -3.97 -16.64 18.05
CA PHE A 167 -3.96 -17.08 16.67
C PHE A 167 -2.93 -18.18 16.45
N LYS A 168 -3.22 -19.02 15.46
CA LYS A 168 -2.28 -19.95 14.88
C LYS A 168 -2.12 -19.64 13.39
N VAL A 169 -0.89 -19.41 12.97
CA VAL A 169 -0.53 -18.95 11.63
C VAL A 169 0.32 -20.03 10.96
N GLU A 170 -0.25 -20.71 9.96
CA GLU A 170 0.41 -21.80 9.22
C GLU A 170 1.10 -21.23 7.98
N CYS A 171 2.34 -21.64 7.74
CA CYS A 171 3.13 -21.25 6.57
C CYS A 171 3.16 -22.36 5.51
N LEU A 172 3.46 -22.01 4.25
CA LEU A 172 3.49 -23.00 3.15
C LEU A 172 4.52 -24.13 3.34
N ASN A 173 5.58 -23.88 4.11
CA ASN A 173 6.58 -24.89 4.46
C ASN A 173 6.14 -25.82 5.60
N GLY A 174 4.95 -25.62 6.17
CA GLY A 174 4.41 -26.38 7.29
C GLY A 174 4.86 -25.92 8.68
N THR A 175 5.59 -24.80 8.78
CA THR A 175 5.88 -24.13 10.06
C THR A 175 4.62 -23.47 10.59
N GLU A 176 4.40 -23.54 11.89
CA GLU A 176 3.24 -22.97 12.56
C GLU A 176 3.71 -21.98 13.64
N PHE A 177 3.13 -20.78 13.63
CA PHE A 177 3.32 -19.81 14.70
C PHE A 177 2.07 -19.77 15.58
N GLU A 178 2.25 -19.92 16.88
CA GLU A 178 1.21 -19.64 17.88
C GLU A 178 1.51 -18.29 18.53
N CYS A 179 0.53 -17.38 18.51
CA CYS A 179 0.68 -16.05 19.09
C CYS A 179 -0.56 -15.59 19.85
N GLU A 180 -0.36 -14.72 20.84
CA GLU A 180 -1.47 -14.09 21.55
C GLU A 180 -2.02 -12.92 20.73
N LYS A 181 -1.14 -12.09 20.16
CA LYS A 181 -1.46 -10.89 19.38
C LYS A 181 -0.91 -10.99 17.97
N LEU A 182 -1.79 -10.77 17.00
CA LEU A 182 -1.47 -10.77 15.59
C LEU A 182 -1.53 -9.35 15.04
N TYR A 183 -0.40 -8.87 14.53
CA TYR A 183 -0.28 -7.60 13.84
C TYR A 183 -0.16 -7.89 12.35
N PHE A 184 -1.19 -7.59 11.58
CA PHE A 184 -1.34 -8.01 10.20
C PHE A 184 -1.26 -6.79 9.27
N GLY A 185 -0.15 -6.66 8.55
CA GLY A 185 0.15 -5.54 7.65
C GLY A 185 -0.33 -5.71 6.21
N GLN A 186 -0.98 -6.83 5.91
CA GLN A 186 -1.75 -7.02 4.68
C GLN A 186 -3.19 -6.54 4.87
N SER A 187 -3.98 -6.40 3.79
CA SER A 187 -5.32 -5.80 3.91
C SER A 187 -6.30 -6.67 4.72
N PRO A 188 -7.40 -6.08 5.22
CA PRO A 188 -8.47 -6.85 5.86
C PRO A 188 -9.08 -7.91 4.93
N TYR A 189 -9.16 -7.63 3.62
CA TYR A 189 -9.58 -8.62 2.62
C TYR A 189 -8.61 -9.81 2.56
N GLN A 190 -7.30 -9.54 2.50
CA GLN A 190 -6.27 -10.58 2.53
C GLN A 190 -6.32 -11.41 3.82
N TYR A 191 -6.53 -10.76 4.97
CA TYR A 191 -6.73 -11.48 6.24
C TYR A 191 -7.87 -12.49 6.13
N LEU A 192 -9.02 -12.07 5.59
CA LEU A 192 -10.18 -12.94 5.39
C LEU A 192 -9.88 -14.11 4.43
N GLU A 193 -9.08 -13.88 3.40
CA GLU A 193 -8.68 -14.93 2.44
C GLU A 193 -7.74 -15.97 3.05
N PHE A 194 -6.88 -15.57 3.99
CA PHE A 194 -6.06 -16.52 4.75
C PHE A 194 -6.81 -17.19 5.90
N TYR A 195 -7.93 -16.62 6.35
CA TYR A 195 -8.67 -17.18 7.47
C TYR A 195 -9.40 -18.47 7.09
N SER A 196 -9.00 -19.60 7.67
CA SER A 196 -9.44 -20.92 7.20
C SER A 196 -10.92 -21.22 7.42
N ASN A 197 -11.46 -20.85 8.57
CA ASN A 197 -12.82 -21.19 8.97
C ASN A 197 -13.68 -19.94 9.12
N LYS A 198 -14.16 -19.39 7.99
CA LYS A 198 -14.96 -18.15 7.97
C LYS A 198 -16.20 -18.20 8.90
N ASN A 199 -16.72 -19.39 9.24
CA ASN A 199 -17.86 -19.55 10.17
C ASN A 199 -17.57 -19.11 11.63
N GLU A 200 -16.30 -18.97 12.00
CA GLU A 200 -15.87 -18.45 13.30
C GLU A 200 -15.91 -16.91 13.37
N LEU A 201 -16.01 -16.25 12.22
CA LEU A 201 -16.10 -14.79 12.13
C LEU A 201 -17.58 -14.36 12.14
N SER A 202 -17.85 -13.13 12.57
CA SER A 202 -19.19 -12.56 12.43
C SER A 202 -19.45 -12.14 10.99
N ASP A 203 -20.72 -12.18 10.57
CA ASP A 203 -21.13 -11.76 9.22
C ASP A 203 -20.75 -10.29 8.96
N LEU A 204 -20.86 -9.43 9.98
CA LEU A 204 -20.44 -8.01 9.90
C LEU A 204 -18.94 -7.86 9.65
N PHE A 205 -18.11 -8.73 10.23
CA PHE A 205 -16.66 -8.67 10.03
C PHE A 205 -16.28 -9.17 8.64
N ILE A 206 -16.93 -10.23 8.17
CA ILE A 206 -16.77 -10.72 6.79
C ILE A 206 -17.16 -9.62 5.80
N GLU A 207 -18.34 -9.00 5.99
CA GLU A 207 -18.82 -7.89 5.17
C GLU A 207 -17.82 -6.73 5.14
N PHE A 208 -17.28 -6.36 6.31
CA PHE A 208 -16.23 -5.34 6.40
C PHE A 208 -15.00 -5.74 5.58
N CYS A 209 -14.42 -6.93 5.80
CA CYS A 209 -13.24 -7.38 5.09
C CYS A 209 -13.45 -7.42 3.57
N GLU A 210 -14.59 -7.95 3.11
CA GLU A 210 -14.95 -7.98 1.69
C GLU A 210 -15.10 -6.58 1.07
N SER A 211 -15.62 -5.61 1.83
CA SER A 211 -15.73 -4.22 1.39
C SER A 211 -14.38 -3.54 1.14
N THR A 212 -13.29 -4.08 1.70
CA THR A 212 -11.92 -3.56 1.50
C THR A 212 -11.21 -4.13 0.28
N LYS A 213 -11.86 -5.02 -0.49
CA LYS A 213 -11.29 -5.56 -1.72
C LYS A 213 -11.04 -4.42 -2.72
N THR A 214 -9.85 -4.41 -3.32
CA THR A 214 -9.44 -3.43 -4.31
C THR A 214 -9.08 -4.10 -5.64
N PRO A 215 -9.10 -3.37 -6.77
CA PRO A 215 -8.53 -3.88 -8.01
C PRO A 215 -7.00 -3.97 -7.89
N SER A 216 -6.41 -4.81 -8.75
CA SER A 216 -4.96 -4.81 -8.96
C SER A 216 -4.50 -3.49 -9.59
N ALA A 217 -3.22 -3.14 -9.36
CA ALA A 217 -2.60 -1.99 -10.02
C ALA A 217 -1.21 -2.30 -10.56
N LEU A 218 -0.96 -1.83 -11.77
CA LEU A 218 0.34 -1.85 -12.41
C LEU A 218 1.08 -0.54 -12.10
N PHE A 219 2.21 -0.65 -11.43
CA PHE A 219 3.13 0.44 -11.17
C PHE A 219 4.30 0.39 -12.14
N VAL A 220 4.59 1.52 -12.78
CA VAL A 220 5.74 1.68 -13.68
C VAL A 220 6.53 2.91 -13.26
N LYS A 221 7.77 2.71 -12.87
CA LYS A 221 8.70 3.77 -12.50
C LYS A 221 9.82 3.87 -13.52
N PHE A 222 10.10 5.10 -13.97
CA PHE A 222 11.31 5.41 -14.73
C PHE A 222 12.19 6.36 -13.93
N LEU A 223 13.47 6.03 -13.80
CA LEU A 223 14.49 6.88 -13.19
C LEU A 223 15.46 7.34 -14.27
N PHE A 224 15.35 8.61 -14.66
CA PHE A 224 16.13 9.25 -15.70
C PHE A 224 17.40 9.87 -15.14
N GLU A 225 18.52 9.72 -15.85
CA GLU A 225 19.81 10.32 -15.48
C GLU A 225 19.78 11.87 -15.51
N LYS A 226 18.77 12.47 -16.16
CA LYS A 226 18.56 13.92 -16.29
C LYS A 226 17.07 14.25 -16.45
N PRO A 227 16.61 15.48 -16.13
CA PRO A 227 15.21 15.86 -16.29
C PRO A 227 14.75 15.85 -17.76
N ILE A 228 13.61 15.21 -18.01
CA ILE A 228 12.94 15.18 -19.32
C ILE A 228 11.86 16.24 -19.46
N THR A 229 11.34 16.76 -18.34
CA THR A 229 10.27 17.77 -18.28
C THR A 229 10.34 18.60 -17.00
N ASP A 230 9.75 19.80 -17.01
CA ASP A 230 9.60 20.66 -15.83
C ASP A 230 8.17 20.59 -15.24
N ILE A 231 7.31 19.75 -15.79
CA ILE A 231 5.92 19.54 -15.36
C ILE A 231 5.89 18.95 -13.95
N LYS A 232 5.11 19.53 -13.04
CA LYS A 232 5.01 19.13 -11.62
C LYS A 232 3.61 18.63 -11.24
N GLU A 233 2.63 18.82 -12.11
CA GLU A 233 1.24 18.41 -11.94
C GLU A 233 1.07 16.89 -12.08
N THR A 234 0.01 16.35 -11.47
CA THR A 234 -0.43 14.97 -11.73
C THR A 234 -0.94 14.84 -13.16
N LEU A 235 -0.47 13.82 -13.88
CA LEU A 235 -0.73 13.63 -15.31
C LEU A 235 -1.64 12.45 -15.56
N PHE A 236 -2.59 12.64 -16.47
CA PHE A 236 -3.51 11.62 -16.95
C PHE A 236 -3.24 11.39 -18.44
N ILE A 237 -2.58 10.29 -18.76
CA ILE A 237 -2.27 9.88 -20.13
C ILE A 237 -3.27 8.78 -20.53
N PRO A 238 -4.10 8.97 -21.56
CA PRO A 238 -5.13 8.00 -21.91
C PRO A 238 -4.51 6.67 -22.37
N LEU A 239 -5.14 5.55 -21.98
CA LEU A 239 -4.75 4.22 -22.45
C LEU A 239 -4.92 4.12 -23.97
N SER A 240 -6.10 4.48 -24.49
CA SER A 240 -6.32 4.56 -25.92
C SER A 240 -7.13 5.80 -26.29
N TYR A 241 -7.06 6.17 -27.57
CA TYR A 241 -7.92 7.22 -28.14
C TYR A 241 -9.23 6.67 -28.72
N THR A 242 -9.49 5.35 -28.64
CA THR A 242 -10.56 4.71 -29.45
C THR A 242 -11.39 3.62 -28.76
N HIS A 243 -10.83 2.77 -27.88
CA HIS A 243 -11.53 1.56 -27.42
C HIS A 243 -11.32 1.18 -25.94
N GLU A 244 -10.21 1.53 -25.32
CA GLU A 244 -9.95 1.32 -23.88
C GLU A 244 -10.10 2.65 -23.12
N TRP A 245 -10.93 2.64 -22.07
CA TRP A 245 -11.14 3.77 -21.16
C TRP A 245 -10.18 3.70 -19.96
N GLY A 246 -9.89 4.87 -19.36
CA GLY A 246 -8.94 5.03 -18.27
C GLY A 246 -7.59 5.61 -18.70
N HIS A 247 -6.74 5.82 -17.71
CA HIS A 247 -5.49 6.57 -17.85
C HIS A 247 -4.32 5.83 -17.18
N PHE A 248 -3.12 6.12 -17.66
CA PHE A 248 -1.95 6.10 -16.80
C PHE A 248 -1.95 7.39 -16.00
N VAL A 249 -2.03 7.28 -14.69
CA VAL A 249 -1.89 8.41 -13.79
C VAL A 249 -0.43 8.48 -13.36
N GLY A 250 0.24 9.61 -13.57
CA GLY A 250 1.68 9.71 -13.35
C GLY A 250 2.14 11.03 -12.74
N GLU A 251 3.26 10.97 -12.03
CA GLU A 251 3.86 12.12 -11.38
C GLU A 251 5.38 12.13 -11.51
N PHE A 252 5.91 13.30 -11.83
CA PHE A 252 7.34 13.56 -11.82
C PHE A 252 7.79 14.07 -10.46
N ASN A 253 8.90 13.52 -9.98
CA ASN A 253 9.59 13.97 -8.77
C ASN A 253 11.07 14.22 -9.09
N GLU A 254 11.66 15.19 -8.41
CA GLU A 254 13.11 15.41 -8.44
C GLU A 254 13.78 14.31 -7.62
N ALA A 255 14.83 13.70 -8.17
CA ALA A 255 15.62 12.68 -7.49
C ALA A 255 17.02 13.23 -7.16
N ALA A 256 17.82 12.44 -6.43
CA ALA A 256 19.17 12.83 -6.04
C ALA A 256 20.06 13.13 -7.25
N ASN A 257 21.06 14.00 -7.07
CA ASN A 257 22.10 14.29 -8.07
C ASN A 257 21.58 14.83 -9.42
N GLY A 258 20.42 15.49 -9.44
CA GLY A 258 19.81 16.02 -10.66
C GLY A 258 19.18 14.96 -11.56
N GLU A 259 18.99 13.74 -11.06
CA GLU A 259 18.13 12.74 -11.68
C GLU A 259 16.65 13.17 -11.57
N GLN A 260 15.80 12.64 -12.44
CA GLN A 260 14.35 12.82 -12.36
C GLN A 260 13.70 11.45 -12.38
N GLU A 261 12.72 11.24 -11.51
CA GLU A 261 11.89 10.05 -11.55
C GLU A 261 10.46 10.39 -11.96
N VAL A 262 9.80 9.40 -12.57
CA VAL A 262 8.36 9.43 -12.81
C VAL A 262 7.77 8.10 -12.41
N GLU A 263 6.66 8.15 -11.70
CA GLU A 263 5.93 6.97 -11.24
C GLU A 263 4.52 7.01 -11.82
N PHE A 264 4.13 5.93 -12.49
CA PHE A 264 2.81 5.74 -13.07
C PHE A 264 2.07 4.62 -12.35
N ILE A 265 0.76 4.80 -12.22
CA ILE A 265 -0.19 3.76 -11.82
C ILE A 265 -1.24 3.56 -12.92
N ASN A 266 -1.61 2.30 -13.14
CA ASN A 266 -2.75 1.93 -13.95
C ASN A 266 -3.57 0.83 -13.25
N PHE A 267 -4.88 1.04 -13.15
CA PHE A 267 -5.78 0.09 -12.48
C PHE A 267 -6.22 -1.01 -13.45
N LEU A 268 -6.05 -2.26 -13.02
CA LEU A 268 -6.34 -3.47 -13.77
C LEU A 268 -7.45 -4.26 -13.07
N ASP A 269 -8.35 -4.82 -13.86
CA ASP A 269 -9.29 -5.82 -13.37
C ASP A 269 -8.57 -7.17 -13.31
N GLU A 270 -8.52 -7.80 -12.13
CA GLU A 270 -7.78 -9.05 -11.89
C GLU A 270 -8.27 -10.19 -12.78
N ASP A 271 -9.57 -10.21 -13.08
CA ASP A 271 -10.18 -11.23 -13.91
C ASP A 271 -9.83 -11.07 -15.41
N GLN A 272 -9.14 -9.98 -15.79
CA GLN A 272 -8.87 -9.60 -17.19
C GLN A 272 -7.40 -9.33 -17.51
N ALA A 273 -6.47 -9.44 -16.55
CA ALA A 273 -5.07 -9.08 -16.76
C ALA A 273 -4.16 -10.31 -17.00
N SER A 274 -4.03 -10.74 -18.26
CA SER A 274 -2.99 -11.71 -18.63
C SER A 274 -1.60 -11.05 -18.69
N GLU A 275 -0.53 -11.86 -18.68
CA GLU A 275 0.84 -11.35 -18.87
C GLU A 275 1.01 -10.60 -20.21
N GLU A 276 0.32 -11.08 -21.25
CA GLU A 276 0.30 -10.42 -22.56
C GLU A 276 -0.38 -9.05 -22.50
N ASP A 277 -1.49 -8.94 -21.77
CA ASP A 277 -2.18 -7.67 -21.56
C ASP A 277 -1.33 -6.69 -20.76
N ILE A 278 -0.68 -7.14 -19.68
CA ILE A 278 0.25 -6.31 -18.90
C ILE A 278 1.40 -5.81 -19.79
N SER A 279 1.99 -6.70 -20.59
CA SER A 279 3.06 -6.32 -21.54
C SER A 279 2.57 -5.29 -22.57
N ARG A 280 1.33 -5.43 -23.06
CA ARG A 280 0.71 -4.47 -23.98
C ARG A 280 0.54 -3.11 -23.33
N VAL A 281 0.03 -3.07 -22.09
CA VAL A 281 -0.18 -1.84 -21.30
C VAL A 281 1.16 -1.10 -21.08
N ILE A 282 2.23 -1.82 -20.70
CA ILE A 282 3.56 -1.21 -20.52
C ILE A 282 4.09 -0.60 -21.82
N ARG A 283 4.00 -1.34 -22.94
CA ARG A 283 4.43 -0.84 -24.27
C ARG A 283 3.65 0.41 -24.69
N LEU A 284 2.36 0.45 -24.37
CA LEU A 284 1.49 1.57 -24.66
C LEU A 284 1.89 2.82 -23.87
N LEU A 285 2.19 2.68 -22.57
CA LEU A 285 2.74 3.77 -21.76
C LEU A 285 4.02 4.32 -22.39
N LYS A 286 4.99 3.46 -22.70
CA LYS A 286 6.27 3.88 -23.33
C LYS A 286 6.05 4.64 -24.64
N LYS A 287 5.17 4.13 -25.51
CA LYS A 287 4.83 4.79 -26.78
C LYS A 287 4.19 6.16 -26.56
N ASN A 288 3.35 6.30 -25.53
CA ASN A 288 2.78 7.60 -25.18
C ASN A 288 3.85 8.53 -24.61
N MET A 289 4.74 8.05 -23.75
CA MET A 289 5.87 8.82 -23.23
C MET A 289 6.78 9.34 -24.35
N GLU A 290 7.13 8.49 -25.32
CA GLU A 290 7.91 8.88 -26.51
C GLU A 290 7.24 9.97 -27.34
N LYS A 291 5.91 9.96 -27.45
CA LYS A 291 5.14 10.96 -28.20
C LYS A 291 4.98 12.28 -27.46
N ILE A 292 4.80 12.22 -26.14
CA ILE A 292 4.48 13.37 -25.30
C ILE A 292 5.75 14.12 -24.88
N PHE A 293 6.84 13.39 -24.64
CA PHE A 293 8.09 13.93 -24.12
C PHE A 293 9.26 13.66 -25.07
N ASP A 294 9.65 14.68 -25.85
CA ASP A 294 10.72 14.62 -26.85
C ASP A 294 12.08 14.14 -26.33
N LYS A 295 12.31 14.24 -25.02
CA LYS A 295 13.56 13.83 -24.34
C LYS A 295 13.52 12.39 -23.84
N PHE A 296 12.36 11.74 -23.78
CA PHE A 296 12.20 10.41 -23.18
C PHE A 296 13.13 9.36 -23.81
N SER A 297 13.20 9.29 -25.14
CA SER A 297 14.08 8.35 -25.86
C SER A 297 15.54 8.81 -25.96
N LYS A 298 15.83 10.05 -25.57
CA LYS A 298 17.18 10.66 -25.67
C LYS A 298 17.96 10.56 -24.37
N ILE A 299 17.28 10.32 -23.25
CA ILE A 299 17.88 10.23 -21.93
C ILE A 299 17.76 8.80 -21.44
N LYS A 300 18.87 8.25 -20.95
CA LYS A 300 18.89 6.90 -20.41
C LYS A 300 18.06 6.84 -19.12
N ALA A 301 17.24 5.81 -19.01
CA ALA A 301 16.37 5.57 -17.88
C ALA A 301 16.53 4.14 -17.36
N ARG A 302 16.44 3.97 -16.05
CA ARG A 302 16.20 2.68 -15.41
C ARG A 302 14.69 2.50 -15.25
N GLU A 303 14.20 1.29 -15.50
CA GLU A 303 12.78 0.96 -15.46
C GLU A 303 12.52 -0.06 -14.37
N TYR A 304 11.46 0.17 -13.59
CA TYR A 304 10.96 -0.73 -12.57
C TYR A 304 9.47 -0.94 -12.78
N ILE A 305 9.03 -2.19 -12.73
CA ILE A 305 7.64 -2.57 -12.99
C ILE A 305 7.20 -3.50 -11.88
N VAL A 306 6.08 -3.19 -11.24
CA VAL A 306 5.49 -4.01 -10.19
C VAL A 306 3.99 -4.11 -10.42
N LEU A 307 3.46 -5.33 -10.30
CA LEU A 307 2.02 -5.56 -10.23
C LEU A 307 1.67 -5.81 -8.76
N GLU A 308 0.86 -4.93 -8.19
CA GLU A 308 0.31 -5.13 -6.85
C GLU A 308 -1.11 -5.66 -6.97
N GLN A 309 -1.40 -6.70 -6.19
CA GLN A 309 -2.75 -7.28 -6.10
C GLN A 309 -3.69 -6.45 -5.24
N GLU A 310 -3.12 -5.58 -4.40
CA GLU A 310 -3.89 -4.72 -3.52
C GLU A 310 -3.32 -3.32 -3.51
N ILE A 311 -4.23 -2.35 -3.42
CA ILE A 311 -3.93 -0.92 -3.32
C ILE A 311 -4.75 -0.30 -2.19
N GLY A 312 -4.59 1.01 -2.00
CA GLY A 312 -5.39 1.77 -1.05
C GLY A 312 -6.88 1.73 -1.41
N CYS A 313 -7.71 1.28 -0.47
CA CYS A 313 -9.16 1.38 -0.54
C CYS A 313 -9.60 2.79 -0.12
N LEU A 314 -10.26 3.51 -1.02
CA LEU A 314 -10.74 4.87 -0.77
C LEU A 314 -12.01 4.93 0.09
N LYS A 315 -12.64 3.77 0.38
CA LYS A 315 -13.92 3.70 1.11
C LYS A 315 -13.85 2.59 2.13
N ILE A 316 -13.32 2.90 3.30
CA ILE A 316 -13.26 1.97 4.44
C ILE A 316 -14.33 2.37 5.44
N ASP A 317 -15.31 1.49 5.65
CA ASP A 317 -16.39 1.70 6.61
C ASP A 317 -15.91 1.39 8.03
N ASN A 318 -15.40 2.43 8.70
CA ASN A 318 -14.90 2.31 10.07
C ASN A 318 -16.04 1.98 11.06
N ASP A 319 -17.27 2.43 10.78
CA ASP A 319 -18.42 2.19 11.65
C ASP A 319 -18.87 0.73 11.57
N LEU A 320 -18.88 0.15 10.36
CA LEU A 320 -19.11 -1.28 10.17
C LEU A 320 -18.05 -2.12 10.90
N PHE A 321 -16.78 -1.73 10.79
CA PHE A 321 -15.71 -2.39 11.54
C PHE A 321 -15.97 -2.32 13.05
N MET A 322 -16.24 -1.13 13.60
CA MET A 322 -16.50 -0.96 15.04
C MET A 322 -17.70 -1.77 15.53
N ARG A 323 -18.78 -1.80 14.75
CA ARG A 323 -19.94 -2.65 15.04
C ARG A 323 -19.57 -4.12 15.02
N SER A 324 -18.71 -4.54 14.10
CA SER A 324 -18.23 -5.92 14.03
C SER A 324 -17.44 -6.34 15.26
N LEU A 325 -16.73 -5.42 15.96
CA LEU A 325 -15.99 -5.73 17.19
C LEU A 325 -16.90 -5.92 18.42
N SER A 326 -18.14 -5.45 18.34
CA SER A 326 -19.13 -5.57 19.41
C SER A 326 -19.94 -6.88 19.32
N ASP A 327 -19.71 -7.67 18.27
CA ASP A 327 -20.33 -8.98 18.07
C ASP A 327 -19.64 -10.04 18.93
N GLU A 328 -20.42 -10.89 19.61
CA GLU A 328 -19.91 -11.95 20.50
C GLU A 328 -18.97 -12.94 19.79
N LYS A 329 -19.11 -13.11 18.47
CA LYS A 329 -18.22 -13.99 17.69
C LYS A 329 -16.85 -13.37 17.43
N ASN A 330 -16.74 -12.05 17.48
CA ASN A 330 -15.58 -11.32 17.03
C ASN A 330 -14.77 -10.77 18.22
N ASP A 331 -13.94 -11.61 18.82
CA ASP A 331 -12.95 -11.13 19.81
C ASP A 331 -11.67 -10.69 19.06
N SER A 332 -11.82 -9.61 18.30
CA SER A 332 -10.77 -8.97 17.53
C SER A 332 -9.81 -8.13 18.39
N LYS A 333 -9.90 -8.20 19.73
CA LYS A 333 -9.05 -7.43 20.65
C LYS A 333 -7.55 -7.68 20.46
N ASN A 334 -7.22 -8.87 19.96
CA ASN A 334 -5.85 -9.31 19.74
C ASN A 334 -5.42 -9.26 18.26
N LEU A 335 -6.30 -8.82 17.36
CA LEU A 335 -5.99 -8.58 15.96
C LEU A 335 -5.76 -7.09 15.72
N PHE A 336 -4.60 -6.76 15.18
CA PHE A 336 -4.22 -5.39 14.83
C PHE A 336 -3.96 -5.33 13.32
N LEU A 337 -4.90 -4.76 12.58
CA LEU A 337 -4.76 -4.50 11.15
C LEU A 337 -3.89 -3.26 10.95
N LEU A 338 -2.87 -3.35 10.10
CA LEU A 338 -1.91 -2.27 9.82
C LEU A 338 -1.95 -1.87 8.33
N GLY A 339 -1.27 -0.77 8.01
CA GLY A 339 -1.08 -0.33 6.62
C GLY A 339 -2.25 0.49 6.06
N ILE A 340 -2.22 0.69 4.74
CA ILE A 340 -3.08 1.63 4.01
C ILE A 340 -4.58 1.30 4.02
N ASN A 341 -4.92 0.04 4.29
CA ASN A 341 -6.30 -0.45 4.34
C ASN A 341 -6.79 -0.73 5.77
N ALA A 342 -6.03 -0.34 6.79
CA ALA A 342 -6.43 -0.55 8.17
C ALA A 342 -7.61 0.36 8.57
N PRO A 343 -8.61 -0.17 9.29
CA PRO A 343 -9.68 0.64 9.86
C PRO A 343 -9.15 1.54 10.99
N ILE A 344 -9.75 2.71 11.15
CA ILE A 344 -9.47 3.62 12.27
C ILE A 344 -10.39 3.24 13.43
N ILE A 345 -9.81 2.68 14.49
CA ILE A 345 -10.53 2.09 15.63
C ILE A 345 -10.76 3.12 16.77
N ASP A 346 -10.43 4.39 16.57
CA ASP A 346 -10.32 5.31 17.70
C ASP A 346 -11.68 5.80 18.23
N THR A 347 -12.02 5.34 19.43
CA THR A 347 -13.07 5.86 20.31
C THR A 347 -12.55 6.88 21.34
N GLN A 348 -11.22 7.06 21.49
CA GLN A 348 -10.61 7.97 22.47
C GLN A 348 -10.43 9.40 21.95
N ARG A 349 -10.65 9.60 20.66
CA ARG A 349 -10.57 10.89 19.96
C ARG A 349 -11.93 11.55 19.74
N GLU A 350 -12.97 11.19 20.50
CA GLU A 350 -14.25 11.92 20.51
C GLU A 350 -14.15 13.30 21.16
N ASN A 351 -13.16 13.53 22.04
CA ASN A 351 -12.94 14.81 22.73
C ASN A 351 -11.84 15.69 22.11
N GLU A 352 -11.10 15.19 21.12
CA GLU A 352 -10.32 16.04 20.22
C GLU A 352 -11.26 16.36 19.06
N SER A 353 -11.72 17.61 18.94
CA SER A 353 -12.55 18.03 17.82
C SER A 353 -11.73 17.92 16.54
N PHE A 354 -11.74 16.76 15.88
CA PHE A 354 -11.30 16.69 14.49
C PHE A 354 -12.33 17.49 13.70
N GLU A 355 -11.93 18.64 13.17
CA GLU A 355 -12.73 19.39 12.19
C GLU A 355 -12.88 18.63 10.85
N TYR A 356 -12.57 17.31 10.83
CA TYR A 356 -12.50 16.46 9.64
C TYR A 356 -13.30 15.19 9.88
N SER A 357 -13.97 14.70 8.83
CA SER A 357 -14.63 13.41 8.88
C SER A 357 -13.59 12.29 8.80
N LYS A 358 -13.63 11.32 9.72
CA LYS A 358 -12.79 10.09 9.65
C LYS A 358 -12.94 9.33 8.33
N ASN A 359 -14.05 9.58 7.61
CA ASN A 359 -14.37 8.97 6.32
C ASN A 359 -13.72 9.70 5.13
N GLU A 360 -13.02 10.81 5.36
CA GLU A 360 -12.27 11.56 4.33
C GLU A 360 -10.75 11.34 4.43
N VAL A 361 -10.33 10.45 5.34
CA VAL A 361 -8.92 10.11 5.56
C VAL A 361 -8.60 8.83 4.81
N ASP A 362 -7.65 8.92 3.89
CA ASP A 362 -7.42 7.87 2.90
C ASP A 362 -5.95 7.41 2.87
N VAL A 363 -5.78 6.16 2.43
CA VAL A 363 -4.51 5.53 2.07
C VAL A 363 -3.38 5.82 3.07
N LEU A 364 -2.45 6.72 2.74
CA LEU A 364 -1.25 6.95 3.54
C LEU A 364 -1.52 7.72 4.84
N ALA A 365 -2.35 8.77 4.81
CA ALA A 365 -2.70 9.50 6.02
C ALA A 365 -3.47 8.62 7.01
N ARG A 366 -4.32 7.72 6.48
CA ARG A 366 -5.01 6.69 7.27
C ARG A 366 -4.02 5.74 7.94
N ALA A 367 -3.09 5.18 7.18
CA ALA A 367 -2.06 4.28 7.71
C ALA A 367 -1.24 4.96 8.82
N LEU A 368 -0.82 6.21 8.61
CA LEU A 368 -0.09 7.02 9.57
C LEU A 368 -0.88 7.27 10.87
N LEU A 369 -2.18 7.57 10.74
CA LEU A 369 -3.06 7.74 11.89
C LEU A 369 -3.19 6.44 12.69
N VAL A 370 -3.53 5.32 12.02
CA VAL A 370 -3.64 4.00 12.67
C VAL A 370 -2.34 3.61 13.36
N HIS A 371 -1.22 3.78 12.66
CA HIS A 371 0.12 3.52 13.18
C HIS A 371 0.44 4.36 14.43
N SER A 372 0.16 5.67 14.40
CA SER A 372 0.37 6.56 15.55
C SER A 372 -0.48 6.16 16.77
N ILE A 373 -1.74 5.75 16.55
CA ILE A 373 -2.64 5.29 17.62
C ILE A 373 -2.10 4.01 18.24
N LEU A 374 -1.61 3.08 17.41
CA LEU A 374 -1.08 1.81 17.89
C LEU A 374 0.24 1.98 18.65
N LEU A 375 1.15 2.83 18.15
CA LEU A 375 2.38 3.16 18.84
C LEU A 375 2.13 3.77 20.23
N LYS A 376 1.07 4.54 20.42
CA LYS A 376 0.71 5.05 21.77
C LYS A 376 0.24 3.96 22.74
N LYS A 377 -0.20 2.81 22.23
CA LYS A 377 -0.68 1.66 23.03
C LYS A 377 0.42 0.65 23.33
N ILE A 378 1.48 0.64 22.50
CA ILE A 378 2.74 -0.06 22.75
C ILE A 378 3.55 0.84 23.67
#